data_AF-A0A8J7PXA4-F1
#
_entry.id   AF-A0A8J7PXA4-F1
#
_cell.length_a   1.000
_cell.length_b   1.000
_cell.length_c   1.000
_cell.angle_alpha   90.00
_cell.angle_beta   90.00
_cell.angle_gamma   90.00
#
_symmetry.space_group_name_H-M   'P 1'
#
loop_
_entity.id
_entity.type
_entity.pdbx_description
1 polymer ?
#
loop_
_entity_poly.entity_id
_entity_poly.type
_entity_poly.pdbx_seq_one_letter_code
_entity_poly.pdbx_strand_id
1 'polypeptide(L)'
;MVELAFPAWRRGWLFATILFGIVACSAAAMPELAPPAGTQRYVEERSFNPLIDAAETELLGDLRRDYGTLETQRWTVPRSLDFSALVAHYRAQLGNGWKEDSRLAGPSNTNPRVLFTRDRKVVALVYVAPSGADIAVLIVAQSAK
;
A
#
# COMPACT_ATOMS: atom_id res chain seq x y z
N MET A 1 26.41 -57.78 40.56
CA MET A 1 25.07 -57.56 39.98
C MET A 1 24.81 -56.06 39.97
N VAL A 2 24.28 -55.56 38.87
CA VAL A 2 24.40 -54.18 38.38
C VAL A 2 23.59 -53.17 39.19
N GLU A 3 24.26 -52.11 39.66
CA GLU A 3 23.65 -50.85 40.12
C GLU A 3 22.95 -50.15 38.95
N LEU A 4 21.64 -49.92 39.06
CA LEU A 4 20.89 -49.08 38.14
C LEU A 4 20.91 -47.62 38.65
N ALA A 5 21.88 -46.86 38.15
CA ALA A 5 21.89 -45.40 38.26
C ALA A 5 20.87 -44.83 37.25
N PHE A 6 19.82 -44.18 37.77
CA PHE A 6 18.88 -43.42 36.94
C PHE A 6 19.46 -42.03 36.62
N PRO A 7 19.51 -41.61 35.34
CA PRO A 7 20.04 -40.31 34.97
C PRO A 7 19.15 -39.16 35.46
N ALA A 8 19.78 -38.10 35.96
CA ALA A 8 19.20 -36.89 36.54
C ALA A 8 18.58 -35.90 35.51
N TRP A 9 18.28 -36.35 34.30
CA TRP A 9 17.72 -35.53 33.22
C TRP A 9 16.20 -35.26 33.30
N ARG A 10 15.51 -35.75 34.34
CA ARG A 10 14.05 -35.58 34.55
C ARG A 10 13.67 -34.48 35.56
N ARG A 11 14.42 -33.39 35.65
CA ARG A 11 14.10 -32.22 36.52
C ARG A 11 14.05 -30.87 35.78
N GLY A 12 13.80 -30.87 34.48
CA GLY A 12 13.72 -29.65 33.66
C GLY A 12 12.32 -29.31 33.13
N TRP A 13 11.27 -30.03 33.55
CA TRP A 13 9.88 -29.67 33.23
C TRP A 13 9.35 -28.83 34.39
N LEU A 14 9.35 -27.49 34.29
CA LEU A 14 8.37 -26.58 34.98
C LEU A 14 8.63 -25.06 34.87
N PHE A 15 9.56 -24.55 34.05
CA PHE A 15 9.87 -23.10 34.04
C PHE A 15 9.86 -22.40 32.67
N ALA A 16 8.97 -22.78 31.75
CA ALA A 16 8.80 -22.00 30.50
C ALA A 16 7.33 -21.87 30.07
N THR A 17 6.41 -21.92 31.03
CA THR A 17 5.04 -21.42 30.85
C THR A 17 5.03 -19.99 31.39
N ILE A 18 4.52 -19.04 30.60
CA ILE A 18 4.37 -17.60 30.91
C ILE A 18 5.58 -16.76 30.49
N LEU A 19 5.60 -16.31 29.23
CA LEU A 19 5.89 -14.91 28.81
C LEU A 19 5.91 -14.87 27.28
N PHE A 20 5.32 -13.82 26.71
CA PHE A 20 5.13 -13.58 25.27
C PHE A 20 3.91 -14.25 24.60
N GLY A 21 2.77 -14.19 25.28
CA GLY A 21 1.55 -13.73 24.61
C GLY A 21 1.74 -12.26 24.21
N ILE A 22 2.52 -12.00 23.16
CA ILE A 22 2.36 -10.74 22.42
C ILE A 22 0.99 -10.88 21.81
N VAL A 23 0.04 -10.12 22.32
CA VAL A 23 -1.12 -9.70 21.55
C VAL A 23 -0.54 -9.16 20.25
N ALA A 24 -0.50 -10.01 19.22
CA ALA A 24 -0.28 -9.58 17.86
C ALA A 24 -1.45 -8.67 17.56
N CYS A 25 -1.29 -7.39 17.90
CA CYS A 25 -2.06 -6.30 17.38
C CYS A 25 -1.74 -6.29 15.89
N SER A 26 -2.31 -7.24 15.15
CA SER A 26 -2.29 -7.28 13.71
C SER A 26 -3.15 -6.13 13.25
N ALA A 27 -2.59 -4.92 13.28
CA ALA A 27 -3.00 -3.90 12.34
C ALA A 27 -2.89 -4.57 10.97
N ALA A 28 -4.04 -4.81 10.33
CA ALA A 28 -4.10 -5.59 9.11
C ALA A 28 -3.14 -4.99 8.08
N ALA A 29 -2.02 -5.65 7.81
CA ALA A 29 -0.92 -5.09 7.02
C ALA A 29 -1.45 -4.44 5.73
N MET A 30 -1.08 -3.18 5.49
CA MET A 30 -1.41 -2.50 4.24
C MET A 30 -0.77 -3.29 3.07
N PRO A 31 -1.43 -3.35 1.90
CA PRO A 31 -0.81 -3.97 0.74
C PRO A 31 0.48 -3.21 0.38
N GLU A 32 1.62 -3.89 0.46
CA GLU A 32 2.87 -3.36 -0.06
C GLU A 32 2.86 -3.52 -1.59
N LEU A 33 2.74 -2.40 -2.29
CA LEU A 33 2.63 -2.37 -3.74
C LEU A 33 3.95 -1.91 -4.36
N ALA A 34 4.53 -2.77 -5.19
CA ALA A 34 5.73 -2.43 -5.94
C ALA A 34 5.36 -1.68 -7.23
N PRO A 35 6.09 -0.61 -7.61
CA PRO A 35 5.82 0.06 -8.86
C PRO A 35 6.29 -0.81 -10.06
N PRO A 36 5.79 -0.57 -11.28
CA PRO A 36 6.25 -1.27 -12.47
C PRO A 36 7.74 -1.10 -12.74
N ALA A 37 8.34 -2.03 -13.47
CA ALA A 37 9.73 -1.93 -13.91
C ALA A 37 9.97 -0.64 -14.74
N GLY A 38 11.15 -0.04 -14.57
CA GLY A 38 11.52 1.20 -15.27
C GLY A 38 10.94 2.48 -14.64
N THR A 39 10.13 2.36 -13.58
CA THR A 39 9.75 3.52 -12.76
C THR A 39 10.86 3.90 -11.78
N GLN A 40 10.88 5.16 -11.37
CA GLN A 40 11.82 5.68 -10.37
C GLN A 40 11.05 6.39 -9.27
N ARG A 41 11.53 6.33 -8.02
CA ARG A 41 10.90 7.09 -6.93
C ARG A 41 10.97 8.57 -7.28
N TYR A 42 9.82 9.23 -7.31
CA TYR A 42 9.79 10.67 -7.54
C TYR A 42 10.36 11.35 -6.30
N VAL A 43 11.49 12.02 -6.47
CA VAL A 43 12.10 12.91 -5.48
C VAL A 43 11.86 14.33 -5.98
N GLU A 44 11.20 15.13 -5.17
CA GLU A 44 10.89 16.52 -5.53
C GLU A 44 12.16 17.37 -5.46
N GLU A 45 12.82 17.54 -6.60
CA GLU A 45 14.04 18.35 -6.70
C GLU A 45 13.72 19.79 -7.12
N ARG A 46 13.80 20.71 -6.15
CA ARG A 46 13.83 22.19 -6.25
C ARG A 46 12.70 22.92 -7.01
N SER A 47 11.95 22.27 -7.88
CA SER A 47 10.78 22.82 -8.57
C SER A 47 9.56 21.99 -8.22
N PHE A 48 8.70 22.54 -7.37
CA PHE A 48 7.37 22.00 -7.09
C PHE A 48 6.56 21.95 -8.38
N ASN A 49 5.99 20.79 -8.71
CA ASN A 49 5.08 20.70 -9.83
C ASN A 49 3.64 20.81 -9.30
N PRO A 50 2.99 21.98 -9.50
CA PRO A 50 1.68 22.23 -8.91
C PRO A 50 0.60 21.26 -9.42
N LEU A 51 0.80 20.63 -10.58
CA LEU A 51 -0.14 19.64 -11.10
C LEU A 51 -0.10 18.32 -10.32
N ILE A 52 1.08 17.90 -9.87
CA ILE A 52 1.25 16.69 -9.05
C ILE A 52 0.63 16.93 -7.68
N ASP A 53 0.97 18.06 -7.04
CA ASP A 53 0.47 18.38 -5.71
C ASP A 53 -1.05 18.61 -5.71
N ALA A 54 -1.60 19.24 -6.74
CA ALA A 54 -3.05 19.38 -6.89
C ALA A 54 -3.74 18.03 -7.04
N ALA A 55 -3.21 17.14 -7.90
CA ALA A 55 -3.76 15.80 -8.11
C ALA A 55 -3.71 14.95 -6.83
N GLU A 56 -2.61 14.99 -6.09
CA GLU A 56 -2.50 14.31 -4.80
C GLU A 56 -3.45 14.91 -3.76
N THR A 57 -3.51 16.25 -3.67
CA THR A 57 -4.36 16.93 -2.68
C THR A 57 -5.83 16.64 -2.92
N GLU A 58 -6.28 16.62 -4.18
CA GLU A 58 -7.64 16.23 -4.54
C GLU A 58 -7.92 14.78 -4.09
N LEU A 59 -7.02 13.85 -4.43
CA LEU A 59 -7.19 12.44 -4.08
C LEU A 59 -7.18 12.20 -2.57
N LEU A 60 -6.30 12.87 -1.83
CA LEU A 60 -6.28 12.84 -0.37
C LEU A 60 -7.55 13.44 0.22
N GLY A 61 -8.06 14.53 -0.35
CA GLY A 61 -9.30 15.18 0.07
C GLY A 61 -10.49 14.23 0.00
N ASP A 62 -10.61 13.49 -1.10
CA ASP A 62 -11.67 12.51 -1.29
C ASP A 62 -11.56 11.33 -0.30
N LEU A 63 -10.35 10.85 -0.03
CA LEU A 63 -10.11 9.69 0.85
C LEU A 63 -10.17 10.03 2.34
N ARG A 64 -9.71 11.21 2.76
CA ARG A 64 -9.64 11.59 4.20
C ARG A 64 -10.99 11.60 4.91
N ARG A 65 -12.10 11.69 4.15
CA ARG A 65 -13.45 11.61 4.72
C ARG A 65 -13.77 10.24 5.31
N ASP A 66 -13.28 9.19 4.65
CA ASP A 66 -13.68 7.81 4.92
C ASP A 66 -12.53 6.97 5.52
N TYR A 67 -11.27 7.39 5.35
CA TYR A 67 -10.07 6.66 5.75
C TYR A 67 -9.23 7.44 6.78
N GLY A 68 -8.66 6.73 7.76
CA GLY A 68 -7.93 7.35 8.88
C GLY A 68 -6.42 7.40 8.67
N THR A 69 -5.81 6.31 8.21
CA THR A 69 -4.38 6.24 7.88
C THR A 69 -4.21 6.21 6.38
N LEU A 70 -3.36 7.09 5.85
CA LEU A 70 -3.05 7.19 4.42
C LEU A 70 -1.52 7.21 4.23
N GLU A 71 -1.03 6.43 3.28
CA GLU A 71 0.34 6.44 2.81
C GLU A 71 0.35 6.81 1.32
N THR A 72 1.15 7.82 0.96
CA THR A 72 1.32 8.23 -0.44
C THR A 72 2.69 7.82 -0.96
N GLN A 73 2.71 7.30 -2.18
CA GLN A 73 3.93 7.02 -2.94
C GLN A 73 3.84 7.71 -4.30
N ARG A 74 4.93 8.39 -4.68
CA ARG A 74 5.04 9.10 -5.96
C ARG A 74 6.12 8.43 -6.81
N TRP A 75 5.81 8.16 -8.06
CA TRP A 75 6.71 7.47 -8.99
C TRP A 75 6.79 8.23 -10.32
N THR A 76 8.00 8.42 -10.82
CA THR A 76 8.24 8.82 -12.21
C THR A 76 8.04 7.60 -13.11
N VAL A 77 7.17 7.75 -14.11
CA VAL A 77 6.72 6.69 -15.00
C VAL A 77 7.34 6.89 -16.40
N PRO A 78 7.89 5.84 -17.03
CA PRO A 78 8.37 5.93 -18.40
C PRO A 78 7.19 6.12 -19.37
N ARG A 79 7.36 6.94 -20.41
CA ARG A 79 6.30 7.23 -21.40
C ARG A 79 5.77 6.01 -22.15
N SER A 80 6.51 4.90 -22.14
CA SER A 80 6.05 3.61 -22.69
C SER A 80 4.98 2.93 -21.85
N LEU A 81 4.76 3.39 -20.61
CA LEU A 81 3.85 2.79 -19.65
C LEU A 81 2.65 3.74 -19.43
N ASP A 82 1.56 3.45 -20.11
CA ASP A 82 0.35 4.25 -20.02
C ASP A 82 -0.46 3.98 -18.74
N PHE A 83 -1.50 4.78 -18.52
CA PHE A 83 -2.38 4.63 -17.37
C PHE A 83 -3.03 3.24 -17.31
N SER A 84 -3.44 2.67 -18.44
CA SER A 84 -4.10 1.36 -18.47
C SER A 84 -3.16 0.23 -18.04
N ALA A 85 -1.88 0.32 -18.42
CA ALA A 85 -0.83 -0.59 -18.01
C ALA A 85 -0.53 -0.47 -16.50
N LEU A 86 -0.54 0.76 -15.95
CA LEU A 86 -0.45 0.97 -14.51
C LEU A 86 -1.62 0.32 -13.76
N VAL A 87 -2.85 0.56 -14.21
CA VAL A 87 -4.06 -0.03 -13.61
C VAL A 87 -3.96 -1.56 -13.63
N ALA A 88 -3.57 -2.16 -14.76
CA ALA A 88 -3.41 -3.60 -14.89
C ALA A 88 -2.32 -4.15 -13.94
N HIS A 89 -1.18 -3.47 -13.84
CA HIS A 89 -0.08 -3.86 -12.95
C HIS A 89 -0.50 -3.88 -11.47
N TYR A 90 -1.15 -2.82 -10.98
CA TYR A 90 -1.59 -2.77 -9.59
C TYR A 90 -2.77 -3.71 -9.32
N ARG A 91 -3.69 -3.87 -10.27
CA ARG A 91 -4.78 -4.85 -10.17
C ARG A 91 -4.24 -6.28 -10.03
N ALA A 92 -3.20 -6.63 -10.78
CA ALA A 92 -2.57 -7.94 -10.68
C ALA A 92 -1.92 -8.19 -9.31
N GLN A 93 -1.28 -7.18 -8.72
CA GLN A 93 -0.67 -7.30 -7.38
C GLN A 93 -1.69 -7.38 -6.25
N LEU A 94 -2.80 -6.65 -6.35
CA LEU A 94 -3.84 -6.65 -5.32
C LEU A 94 -4.53 -8.02 -5.21
N GLY A 95 -4.63 -8.74 -6.32
CA GLY A 95 -5.22 -10.06 -6.40
C GLY A 95 -6.73 -10.08 -6.19
N ASN A 96 -7.26 -11.28 -5.94
CA ASN A 96 -8.70 -11.50 -5.81
C ASN A 96 -9.26 -10.83 -4.54
N GLY A 97 -10.48 -10.27 -4.65
CA GLY A 97 -11.21 -9.65 -3.54
C GLY A 97 -11.16 -8.11 -3.51
N TRP A 98 -10.31 -7.50 -4.35
CA TRP A 98 -10.35 -6.07 -4.60
C TRP A 98 -11.32 -5.74 -5.72
N LYS A 99 -12.14 -4.70 -5.50
CA LYS A 99 -13.12 -4.22 -6.46
C LYS A 99 -12.74 -2.83 -6.91
N GLU A 100 -12.88 -2.57 -8.20
CA GLU A 100 -12.73 -1.21 -8.72
C GLU A 100 -13.95 -0.38 -8.32
N ASP A 101 -13.70 0.81 -7.79
CA ASP A 101 -14.72 1.73 -7.33
C ASP A 101 -14.85 2.88 -8.33
N SER A 102 -16.01 2.92 -9.01
CA SER A 102 -16.28 3.92 -10.05
C SER A 102 -16.60 5.31 -9.51
N ARG A 103 -16.79 5.48 -8.19
CA ARG A 103 -17.10 6.79 -7.58
C ARG A 103 -16.06 7.86 -7.90
N LEU A 104 -14.80 7.45 -7.99
CA LEU A 104 -13.68 8.33 -8.32
C LEU A 104 -13.03 8.00 -9.66
N ALA A 105 -13.43 6.91 -10.33
CA ALA A 105 -13.02 6.62 -11.71
C ALA A 105 -13.63 7.58 -12.76
N GLY A 106 -14.41 8.57 -12.32
CA GLY A 106 -14.93 9.63 -13.17
C GLY A 106 -13.83 10.58 -13.66
N PRO A 107 -14.08 11.32 -14.75
CA PRO A 107 -13.15 12.31 -15.27
C PRO A 107 -13.01 13.43 -14.23
N SER A 108 -11.99 13.36 -13.36
CA SER A 108 -11.41 14.61 -12.88
C SER A 108 -10.93 15.30 -14.16
N ASN A 109 -11.30 16.56 -14.39
CA ASN A 109 -11.17 17.22 -15.68
C ASN A 109 -9.72 17.39 -16.20
N THR A 110 -8.73 16.76 -15.55
CA THR A 110 -7.31 16.95 -15.81
C THR A 110 -6.49 15.65 -15.82
N ASN A 111 -6.77 14.66 -14.96
CA ASN A 111 -5.90 13.49 -14.76
C ASN A 111 -6.68 12.16 -14.63
N PRO A 112 -6.28 11.09 -15.35
CA PRO A 112 -6.84 9.74 -15.18
C PRO A 112 -6.59 9.18 -13.78
N ARG A 113 -7.62 8.55 -13.18
CA ARG A 113 -7.52 7.93 -11.85
C ARG A 113 -8.40 6.69 -11.69
N VAL A 114 -8.00 5.79 -10.80
CA VAL A 114 -8.73 4.55 -10.47
C VAL A 114 -8.62 4.28 -8.98
N LEU A 115 -9.66 3.68 -8.41
CA LEU A 115 -9.68 3.22 -7.04
C LEU A 115 -9.99 1.75 -6.96
N PHE A 116 -9.30 1.06 -6.06
CA PHE A 116 -9.56 -0.31 -5.68
C PHE A 116 -9.93 -0.34 -4.20
N THR A 117 -11.02 -0.99 -3.87
CA THR A 117 -11.51 -1.13 -2.50
C THR A 117 -11.59 -2.59 -2.11
N ARG A 118 -11.26 -2.88 -0.85
CA ARG A 118 -11.46 -4.18 -0.22
C ARG A 118 -11.66 -3.97 1.27
N ASP A 119 -12.81 -4.40 1.78
CA ASP A 119 -13.19 -4.23 3.17
C ASP A 119 -13.05 -2.76 3.61
N ARG A 120 -12.12 -2.49 4.52
CA ARG A 120 -11.80 -1.18 5.09
C ARG A 120 -10.54 -0.55 4.48
N LYS A 121 -10.06 -1.07 3.36
CA LYS A 121 -8.84 -0.63 2.66
C LYS A 121 -9.17 -0.07 1.29
N VAL A 122 -8.35 0.88 0.86
CA VAL A 122 -8.41 1.47 -0.47
C VAL A 122 -7.01 1.64 -1.03
N VAL A 123 -6.91 1.46 -2.34
CA VAL A 123 -5.73 1.80 -3.14
C VAL A 123 -6.22 2.70 -4.25
N ALA A 124 -5.73 3.92 -4.26
CA ALA A 124 -6.07 4.92 -5.26
C ALA A 124 -4.83 5.24 -6.09
N LEU A 125 -5.01 5.33 -7.40
CA LEU A 125 -3.97 5.67 -8.34
C LEU A 125 -4.44 6.85 -9.19
N VAL A 126 -3.63 7.88 -9.29
CA VAL A 126 -3.80 8.98 -10.25
C VAL A 126 -2.55 9.12 -11.11
N TYR A 127 -2.74 9.38 -12.39
CA TYR A 127 -1.67 9.57 -13.36
C TYR A 127 -1.67 11.01 -13.87
N VAL A 128 -0.51 11.66 -13.80
CA VAL A 128 -0.30 13.06 -14.16
C VAL A 128 0.75 13.10 -15.26
N ALA A 129 0.43 13.72 -16.39
CA ALA A 129 1.33 13.84 -17.55
C ALA A 129 1.78 15.31 -17.71
N PRO A 130 2.66 15.85 -16.85
CA PRO A 130 3.20 17.19 -17.03
C PRO A 130 4.14 17.21 -18.25
N SER A 131 4.52 18.40 -18.73
CA SER A 131 5.36 18.57 -19.92
C SER A 131 6.75 17.92 -19.88
N GLY A 132 7.17 17.37 -18.73
CA GLY A 132 8.44 16.68 -18.54
C GLY A 132 8.29 15.16 -18.50
N ALA A 133 8.16 14.63 -17.27
CA ALA A 133 8.05 13.21 -16.99
C ALA A 133 6.68 12.89 -16.40
N ASP A 134 6.10 11.77 -16.84
CA ASP A 134 4.80 11.32 -16.35
C ASP A 134 4.96 10.81 -14.91
N ILE A 135 3.96 11.06 -14.08
CA ILE A 135 4.00 10.77 -12.65
C ILE A 135 2.77 9.96 -12.26
N ALA A 136 2.99 8.87 -11.54
CA ALA A 136 1.94 8.13 -10.85
C ALA A 136 1.98 8.47 -9.36
N VAL A 137 0.84 8.87 -8.82
CA VAL A 137 0.63 9.02 -7.37
C VAL A 137 -0.27 7.87 -6.93
N LEU A 138 0.26 7.05 -6.03
CA LEU A 138 -0.41 5.90 -5.44
C LEU A 138 -0.68 6.21 -3.96
N ILE A 139 -1.93 6.08 -3.54
CA ILE A 139 -2.33 6.26 -2.14
C ILE A 139 -2.93 4.96 -1.63
N VAL A 140 -2.34 4.43 -0.56
CA VAL A 140 -2.86 3.27 0.16
C VAL A 140 -3.45 3.78 1.46
N ALA A 141 -4.71 3.45 1.73
CA ALA A 141 -5.37 3.93 2.94
C ALA A 141 -6.23 2.86 3.63
N GLN A 142 -6.41 3.04 4.94
CA GLN A 142 -7.19 2.15 5.80
C GLN A 142 -8.14 2.96 6.70
N SER A 143 -9.37 2.48 6.81
CA SER A 143 -10.37 3.07 7.71
C SER A 143 -9.97 2.85 9.17
N ALA A 144 -10.15 3.89 9.97
CA ALA A 144 -9.97 3.85 11.43
C ALA A 144 -11.20 3.32 12.18
N LYS A 145 -12.37 3.27 11.51
CA LYS A 145 -13.59 2.64 12.04
C LYS A 145 -13.48 1.14 11.98
#